data_AF-A0A935N540-F1
#
_entry.id   AF-A0A935N540-F1
#
_cell.length_a   1.000
_cell.length_b   1.000
_cell.length_c   1.000
_cell.angle_alpha   90.00
_cell.angle_beta   90.00
_cell.angle_gamma   90.00
#
_symmetry.space_group_name_H-M   'P 1'
#
loop_
_entity.id
_entity.type
_entity.pdbx_description
1 polymer ?
#
loop_
_entity_poly.entity_id
_entity_poly.type
_entity_poly.pdbx_seq_one_letter_code
_entity_poly.pdbx_strand_id
1 'polypeptide(L)'
;MNRVYKSIFNARTGTFVAVSEATSSGGKASKSNICALAPVALAIGLTLATPYAAAVTVGSNNAGNAFAAQPAGSAGSSLGIAVGPGAGVSVSGDRNTAIGQDAGNTVTGDRNIAIGRFAGSTVSGNFNNAIGHDAGRSVTGDNNNAFGEVAGRSVTGNHNNAFGTNAGQTVSGNQNNANGASAGRFVTGNGNTAIGTFAGNSVTGSQNNAIGANAGQSVSGSNNNAFGDAAGQNVTGDLNYASGDAAGRSVSGSYNQASGANAGRNVTGSNNQASGNSAGQNVTGSDNLASGTNAGQSISGNYNQASGWGAGRSVSGSYNQASGVIAGQSVTGSYNNASGYAAGQRVSGNDNQASGRNAGQSVTGFDNQASGRNAGQNVSGDDNQASGSFAGLSVTGSNNQAIGRNAGQSVSGSFNNASGYFAGQRVTGNNNQASGSFAGQRVSGSTNRVRQVTAKAGATQRREACRPKRHWQR
;
A
#
# COMPACT_ATOMS: atom_id res chain seq x y z
N MET A 1 -20.89 -43.56 54.52
CA MET A 1 -22.26 -43.10 54.86
C MET A 1 -23.04 -42.98 53.55
N ASN A 2 -24.10 -43.76 53.36
CA ASN A 2 -25.00 -43.54 52.21
C ASN A 2 -25.91 -42.35 52.53
N ARG A 3 -25.78 -41.26 51.76
CA ARG A 3 -26.73 -40.14 51.85
C ARG A 3 -27.94 -40.48 50.99
N VAL A 4 -29.04 -40.86 51.63
CA VAL A 4 -30.34 -40.98 50.97
C VAL A 4 -30.93 -39.59 50.82
N TYR A 5 -31.15 -39.16 49.58
CA TYR A 5 -31.81 -37.89 49.26
C TYR A 5 -33.29 -38.17 48.96
N LYS A 6 -34.20 -37.50 49.65
CA LYS A 6 -35.64 -37.52 49.34
C LYS A 6 -36.02 -36.19 48.68
N SER A 7 -36.61 -36.26 47.49
CA SER A 7 -37.25 -35.10 46.85
C SER A 7 -38.71 -35.03 47.32
N ILE A 8 -39.09 -33.89 47.90
CA ILE A 8 -40.46 -33.60 48.34
C ILE A 8 -41.06 -32.58 47.38
N PHE A 9 -42.18 -32.91 46.74
CA PHE A 9 -42.92 -32.00 45.88
C PHE A 9 -43.99 -31.24 46.68
N ASN A 10 -43.94 -29.91 46.66
CA ASN A 10 -44.99 -29.07 47.25
C ASN A 10 -46.01 -28.70 46.16
N ALA A 11 -47.11 -29.44 46.11
CA ALA A 11 -48.20 -29.22 45.15
C ALA A 11 -48.88 -27.84 45.27
N ARG A 12 -48.68 -27.09 46.37
CA ARG A 12 -49.22 -25.73 46.56
C ARG A 12 -48.32 -24.63 46.00
N THR A 13 -47.04 -24.93 45.73
CA THR A 13 -46.06 -23.97 45.18
C THR A 13 -45.39 -24.45 43.90
N GLY A 14 -45.65 -25.68 43.45
CA GLY A 14 -45.06 -26.26 42.23
C GLY A 14 -43.57 -26.61 42.36
N THR A 15 -42.99 -26.55 43.56
CA THR A 15 -41.54 -26.69 43.78
C THR A 15 -41.15 -28.04 44.36
N PHE A 16 -39.97 -28.53 43.96
CA PHE A 16 -39.30 -29.66 44.59
C PHE A 16 -38.28 -29.18 45.62
N VAL A 17 -38.24 -29.81 46.80
CA VAL A 17 -37.24 -29.59 47.84
C VAL A 17 -36.48 -30.90 48.07
N ALA A 18 -35.16 -30.89 47.90
CA ALA A 18 -34.31 -32.02 48.25
C ALA A 18 -33.94 -31.95 49.74
N VAL A 19 -34.37 -32.96 50.52
CA VAL A 19 -34.05 -33.08 51.94
C VAL A 19 -33.04 -34.20 52.15
N SER A 20 -31.96 -33.90 52.87
CA SER A 20 -30.98 -34.88 53.34
C SER A 20 -31.16 -35.10 54.84
N GLU A 21 -31.58 -36.30 55.24
CA GLU A 21 -31.61 -36.72 56.65
C GLU A 21 -30.17 -37.00 57.13
N ALA A 22 -29.74 -36.32 58.20
CA ALA A 22 -28.43 -36.52 58.82
C ALA A 22 -28.56 -37.41 60.06
N THR A 23 -28.58 -38.73 59.88
CA THR A 23 -28.65 -39.70 60.99
C THR A 23 -27.30 -39.82 61.70
N SER A 24 -27.22 -39.37 62.96
CA SER A 24 -26.11 -39.72 63.85
C SER A 24 -26.31 -41.11 64.47
N SER A 25 -25.37 -42.02 64.23
CA SER A 25 -25.29 -43.30 64.94
C SER A 25 -24.95 -43.06 66.41
N GLY A 26 -25.64 -43.77 67.33
CA GLY A 26 -25.70 -43.42 68.74
C GLY A 26 -24.37 -43.38 69.51
N GLY A 27 -24.27 -42.41 70.43
CA GLY A 27 -23.22 -42.27 71.43
C GLY A 27 -23.78 -41.55 72.66
N LYS A 28 -23.20 -41.76 73.85
CA LYS A 28 -23.72 -41.21 75.11
C LYS A 28 -23.62 -39.68 75.16
N ALA A 29 -24.53 -39.06 75.92
CA ALA A 29 -24.67 -37.61 76.00
C ALA A 29 -23.37 -36.90 76.44
N SER A 30 -22.97 -35.88 75.68
CA SER A 30 -21.95 -34.90 76.06
C SER A 30 -22.43 -33.50 75.64
N LYS A 31 -22.15 -32.48 76.46
CA LYS A 31 -22.45 -31.08 76.14
C LYS A 31 -21.36 -30.50 75.23
N SER A 32 -21.35 -30.93 73.97
CA SER A 32 -20.55 -30.32 72.91
C SER A 32 -21.45 -29.49 71.99
N ASN A 33 -21.17 -28.19 71.86
CA ASN A 33 -21.93 -27.29 70.99
C ASN A 33 -21.87 -27.78 69.54
N ILE A 34 -23.00 -28.25 69.00
CA ILE A 34 -23.11 -28.57 67.58
C ILE A 34 -23.13 -27.25 66.82
N CYS A 35 -21.97 -26.84 66.33
CA CYS A 35 -21.87 -25.80 65.31
C CYS A 35 -22.46 -26.37 64.01
N ALA A 36 -23.78 -26.20 63.86
CA ALA A 36 -24.49 -26.66 62.68
C ALA A 36 -24.06 -25.82 61.48
N LEU A 37 -23.14 -26.35 60.67
CA LEU A 37 -22.91 -25.88 59.31
C LEU A 37 -24.26 -25.79 58.60
N ALA A 38 -24.66 -24.58 58.24
CA ALA A 38 -26.01 -24.30 57.76
C ALA A 38 -26.32 -25.19 56.54
N PRO A 39 -27.46 -25.91 56.54
CA PRO A 39 -27.83 -26.75 55.41
C PRO A 39 -28.05 -25.86 54.18
N VAL A 40 -27.23 -26.06 53.14
CA VAL A 40 -27.32 -25.32 51.88
C VAL A 40 -28.57 -25.78 51.13
N ALA A 41 -29.71 -25.20 51.47
CA ALA A 41 -30.99 -25.45 50.83
C ALA A 41 -31.03 -24.75 49.46
N LEU A 42 -30.83 -25.51 48.38
CA LEU A 42 -31.05 -25.01 47.02
C LEU A 42 -32.56 -24.88 46.75
N ALA A 43 -33.12 -23.72 47.07
CA ALA A 43 -34.51 -23.40 46.80
C ALA A 43 -34.70 -22.89 45.36
N ILE A 44 -35.08 -23.78 44.44
CA ILE A 44 -35.47 -23.40 43.07
C ILE A 44 -36.92 -22.90 43.11
N GLY A 45 -37.10 -21.59 43.32
CA GLY A 45 -38.41 -20.92 43.35
C GLY A 45 -38.91 -20.54 41.96
N LEU A 46 -39.65 -21.42 41.28
CA LEU A 46 -40.23 -21.14 39.97
C LEU A 46 -41.60 -20.44 40.07
N THR A 47 -41.62 -19.12 40.14
CA THR A 47 -42.86 -18.32 40.18
C THR A 47 -43.45 -18.07 38.79
N LEU A 48 -44.19 -19.05 38.25
CA LEU A 48 -44.96 -18.91 37.00
C LEU A 48 -46.20 -18.01 37.21
N ALA A 49 -46.00 -16.69 37.25
CA ALA A 49 -47.08 -15.70 37.28
C ALA A 49 -47.59 -15.32 35.87
N THR A 50 -46.80 -15.55 34.83
CA THR A 50 -47.14 -15.33 33.41
C THR A 50 -46.44 -16.41 32.55
N PRO A 51 -46.92 -16.70 31.32
CA PRO A 51 -46.33 -17.74 30.45
C PRO A 51 -44.96 -17.37 29.84
N TYR A 52 -44.27 -16.34 30.34
CA TYR A 52 -43.03 -15.80 29.76
C TYR A 52 -41.85 -15.67 30.72
N ALA A 53 -41.98 -16.07 32.00
CA ALA A 53 -40.94 -15.88 33.01
C ALA A 53 -40.54 -17.19 33.71
N ALA A 54 -39.31 -17.65 33.46
CA ALA A 54 -38.67 -18.76 34.18
C ALA A 54 -37.27 -18.32 34.64
N ALA A 55 -37.17 -17.82 35.88
CA ALA A 55 -35.89 -17.49 36.50
C ALA A 55 -35.22 -18.76 37.06
N VAL A 56 -34.03 -19.10 36.56
CA VAL A 56 -33.28 -20.31 36.97
C VAL A 56 -32.02 -19.90 37.74
N THR A 57 -32.17 -19.62 39.03
CA THR A 57 -31.05 -19.21 39.89
C THR A 57 -30.11 -20.39 40.17
N VAL A 58 -28.92 -20.37 39.55
CA VAL A 58 -27.84 -21.33 39.82
C VAL A 58 -26.60 -20.58 40.33
N GLY A 59 -26.32 -20.68 41.62
CA GLY A 59 -25.17 -20.00 42.23
C GLY A 59 -25.02 -20.30 43.72
N SER A 60 -24.10 -21.20 44.07
CA SER A 60 -23.74 -21.50 45.46
C SER A 60 -22.65 -20.55 45.98
N ASN A 61 -22.87 -19.99 47.16
CA ASN A 61 -21.84 -19.42 48.04
C ASN A 61 -20.88 -18.37 47.43
N ASN A 62 -21.42 -17.28 46.88
CA ASN A 62 -20.80 -15.96 46.96
C ASN A 62 -21.82 -14.84 46.68
N ALA A 63 -21.74 -13.73 47.40
CA ALA A 63 -22.74 -12.64 47.42
C ALA A 63 -22.70 -11.71 46.18
N GLY A 64 -22.45 -12.27 44.99
CA GLY A 64 -22.30 -11.51 43.74
C GLY A 64 -22.84 -12.20 42.47
N ASN A 65 -23.13 -13.51 42.52
CA ASN A 65 -23.71 -14.23 41.38
C ASN A 65 -25.25 -14.17 41.41
N ALA A 66 -25.78 -12.96 41.26
CA ALA A 66 -27.18 -12.79 40.91
C ALA A 66 -27.39 -13.26 39.47
N PHE A 67 -27.99 -14.44 39.28
CA PHE A 67 -28.73 -14.72 38.04
C PHE A 67 -30.06 -13.96 38.16
N ALA A 68 -30.05 -12.69 37.75
CA ALA A 68 -31.19 -11.81 37.86
C ALA A 68 -31.82 -11.63 36.48
N ALA A 69 -32.75 -12.52 36.14
CA ALA A 69 -33.91 -12.10 35.38
C ALA A 69 -34.73 -11.18 36.30
N GLN A 70 -34.35 -9.89 36.38
CA GLN A 70 -34.93 -8.96 37.34
C GLN A 70 -36.45 -8.81 37.10
N PRO A 71 -37.29 -9.01 38.13
CA PRO A 71 -38.68 -8.55 38.09
C PRO A 71 -38.73 -7.03 37.92
N ALA A 72 -39.69 -6.54 37.13
CA ALA A 72 -39.77 -5.14 36.71
C ALA A 72 -39.76 -4.11 37.87
N GLY A 73 -38.60 -3.52 38.12
CA GLY A 73 -38.40 -2.47 39.12
C GLY A 73 -38.64 -1.07 38.56
N SER A 74 -39.90 -0.72 38.32
CA SER A 74 -40.38 0.61 37.86
C SER A 74 -40.05 1.03 36.42
N ALA A 75 -41.08 0.96 35.56
CA ALA A 75 -41.22 1.69 34.27
C ALA A 75 -40.19 1.40 33.15
N GLY A 76 -40.32 0.24 32.49
CA GLY A 76 -39.65 -0.14 31.23
C GLY A 76 -40.01 -1.59 30.84
N SER A 77 -39.87 -2.01 29.58
CA SER A 77 -40.34 -3.35 29.14
C SER A 77 -39.31 -4.44 29.43
N SER A 78 -39.35 -4.93 30.67
CA SER A 78 -38.33 -5.80 31.28
C SER A 78 -38.20 -7.19 30.62
N LEU A 79 -37.40 -7.29 29.56
CA LEU A 79 -37.00 -8.52 28.87
C LEU A 79 -35.46 -8.68 28.78
N GLY A 80 -34.75 -8.27 29.83
CA GLY A 80 -33.29 -8.31 29.89
C GLY A 80 -32.70 -9.51 30.64
N ILE A 81 -31.39 -9.70 30.48
CA ILE A 81 -30.58 -10.69 31.23
C ILE A 81 -29.50 -9.92 32.00
N ALA A 82 -29.39 -10.11 33.31
CA ALA A 82 -28.30 -9.56 34.12
C ALA A 82 -27.63 -10.68 34.96
N VAL A 83 -26.32 -10.84 34.80
CA VAL A 83 -25.52 -11.86 35.50
C VAL A 83 -24.19 -11.31 35.99
N GLY A 84 -24.04 -11.18 37.32
CA GLY A 84 -22.79 -10.81 37.99
C GLY A 84 -22.84 -9.50 38.79
N PRO A 85 -21.79 -9.16 39.55
CA PRO A 85 -21.77 -7.99 40.41
C PRO A 85 -21.84 -6.69 39.60
N GLY A 86 -22.78 -5.79 39.92
CA GLY A 86 -22.91 -4.51 39.23
C GLY A 86 -23.43 -4.58 37.78
N ALA A 87 -23.81 -5.76 37.29
CA ALA A 87 -24.38 -5.93 35.96
C ALA A 87 -25.80 -5.35 35.90
N GLY A 88 -26.11 -4.56 34.86
CA GLY A 88 -27.48 -4.09 34.58
C GLY A 88 -28.15 -3.23 35.65
N VAL A 89 -27.39 -2.45 36.43
CA VAL A 89 -27.91 -1.72 37.62
C VAL A 89 -28.85 -0.55 37.27
N SER A 90 -28.52 0.22 36.24
CA SER A 90 -29.19 1.47 35.84
C SER A 90 -29.66 1.36 34.39
N VAL A 91 -30.58 0.42 34.12
CA VAL A 91 -31.09 0.13 32.77
C VAL A 91 -32.51 0.66 32.60
N SER A 92 -32.72 1.51 31.59
CA SER A 92 -34.05 2.00 31.18
C SER A 92 -34.48 1.56 29.78
N GLY A 93 -33.56 0.97 29.00
CA GLY A 93 -33.83 0.44 27.66
C GLY A 93 -34.22 -1.05 27.66
N ASP A 94 -34.97 -1.47 26.65
CA ASP A 94 -35.56 -2.80 26.56
C ASP A 94 -34.58 -3.87 26.04
N ARG A 95 -34.77 -5.13 26.46
CA ARG A 95 -34.12 -6.33 25.87
C ARG A 95 -32.57 -6.35 25.91
N ASN A 96 -31.97 -5.67 26.88
CA ASN A 96 -30.52 -5.63 27.08
C ASN A 96 -29.99 -6.93 27.76
N THR A 97 -28.79 -7.38 27.37
CA THR A 97 -28.09 -8.53 27.98
C THR A 97 -26.77 -8.07 28.60
N ALA A 98 -26.54 -8.38 29.87
CA ALA A 98 -25.37 -7.99 30.65
C ALA A 98 -24.81 -9.19 31.43
N ILE A 99 -23.56 -9.60 31.14
CA ILE A 99 -22.90 -10.75 31.78
C ILE A 99 -21.46 -10.38 32.14
N GLY A 100 -21.15 -10.31 33.44
CA GLY A 100 -19.82 -9.96 33.96
C GLY A 100 -19.88 -8.80 34.95
N GLN A 101 -18.76 -8.55 35.63
CA GLN A 101 -18.67 -7.46 36.62
C GLN A 101 -18.87 -6.11 35.93
N ASP A 102 -19.83 -5.31 36.41
CA ASP A 102 -20.17 -3.98 35.89
C ASP A 102 -20.49 -3.95 34.39
N ALA A 103 -20.91 -5.09 33.82
CA ALA A 103 -21.34 -5.19 32.44
C ALA A 103 -22.71 -4.52 32.25
N GLY A 104 -22.90 -3.74 31.17
CA GLY A 104 -24.19 -3.09 30.91
C GLY A 104 -24.70 -2.21 32.08
N ASN A 105 -23.79 -1.63 32.87
CA ASN A 105 -24.12 -1.04 34.16
C ASN A 105 -25.14 0.12 34.07
N THR A 106 -24.95 1.04 33.11
CA THR A 106 -25.86 2.15 32.83
C THR A 106 -26.27 2.14 31.36
N VAL A 107 -27.51 1.76 31.05
CA VAL A 107 -27.95 1.56 29.65
C VAL A 107 -29.34 2.15 29.41
N THR A 108 -29.43 3.17 28.56
CA THR A 108 -30.71 3.83 28.21
C THR A 108 -31.27 3.40 26.85
N GLY A 109 -30.47 2.75 26.00
CA GLY A 109 -30.90 2.26 24.69
C GLY A 109 -31.26 0.77 24.67
N ASP A 110 -31.88 0.33 23.59
CA ASP A 110 -32.47 -0.99 23.42
C ASP A 110 -31.51 -2.05 22.86
N ARG A 111 -31.73 -3.32 23.24
CA ARG A 111 -31.22 -4.54 22.57
C ARG A 111 -29.70 -4.61 22.46
N ASN A 112 -28.98 -4.05 23.43
CA ASN A 112 -27.53 -4.13 23.53
C ASN A 112 -27.10 -5.45 24.21
N ILE A 113 -25.94 -5.98 23.83
CA ILE A 113 -25.30 -7.15 24.44
C ILE A 113 -23.95 -6.73 25.02
N ALA A 114 -23.73 -7.02 26.31
CA ALA A 114 -22.54 -6.67 27.07
C ALA A 114 -22.03 -7.92 27.82
N ILE A 115 -20.89 -8.49 27.40
CA ILE A 115 -20.33 -9.74 27.96
C ILE A 115 -18.85 -9.55 28.27
N GLY A 116 -18.52 -9.42 29.55
CA GLY A 116 -17.17 -9.16 30.04
C GLY A 116 -17.14 -8.08 31.13
N ARG A 117 -16.05 -8.01 31.89
CA ARG A 117 -15.90 -6.98 32.93
C ARG A 117 -15.83 -5.59 32.29
N PHE A 118 -16.65 -4.66 32.77
CA PHE A 118 -16.88 -3.31 32.21
C PHE A 118 -17.37 -3.29 30.74
N ALA A 119 -17.80 -4.43 30.18
CA ALA A 119 -18.34 -4.46 28.82
C ALA A 119 -19.63 -3.64 28.74
N GLY A 120 -19.79 -2.75 27.77
CA GLY A 120 -21.01 -1.94 27.63
C GLY A 120 -21.37 -1.12 28.88
N SER A 121 -20.40 -0.71 29.71
CA SER A 121 -20.66 -0.10 31.02
C SER A 121 -21.52 1.17 30.98
N THR A 122 -21.52 1.90 29.87
CA THR A 122 -22.34 3.10 29.65
C THR A 122 -22.79 3.16 28.20
N VAL A 123 -24.08 2.86 27.92
CA VAL A 123 -24.59 2.79 26.54
C VAL A 123 -25.91 3.55 26.40
N SER A 124 -25.94 4.59 25.57
CA SER A 124 -27.19 5.31 25.23
C SER A 124 -27.77 4.94 23.86
N GLY A 125 -26.97 4.32 23.00
CA GLY A 125 -27.42 3.83 21.70
C GLY A 125 -28.01 2.42 21.76
N ASN A 126 -28.46 1.93 20.60
CA ASN A 126 -29.26 0.72 20.44
C ASN A 126 -28.52 -0.34 19.62
N PHE A 127 -28.87 -1.62 19.79
CA PHE A 127 -28.35 -2.76 19.00
C PHE A 127 -26.81 -2.93 19.03
N ASN A 128 -26.13 -2.45 20.07
CA ASN A 128 -24.67 -2.58 20.19
C ASN A 128 -24.25 -3.91 20.83
N ASN A 129 -23.23 -4.56 20.28
CA ASN A 129 -22.65 -5.79 20.81
C ASN A 129 -21.24 -5.51 21.35
N ALA A 130 -20.98 -5.86 22.61
CA ALA A 130 -19.74 -5.60 23.33
C ALA A 130 -19.30 -6.86 24.09
N ILE A 131 -18.26 -7.55 23.60
CA ILE A 131 -17.77 -8.81 24.17
C ILE A 131 -16.26 -8.72 24.43
N GLY A 132 -15.86 -8.68 25.71
CA GLY A 132 -14.47 -8.57 26.16
C GLY A 132 -14.32 -7.66 27.38
N HIS A 133 -13.15 -7.69 28.02
CA HIS A 133 -12.82 -6.74 29.10
C HIS A 133 -12.76 -5.31 28.54
N ASP A 134 -13.48 -4.35 29.14
CA ASP A 134 -13.60 -2.96 28.65
C ASP A 134 -14.13 -2.82 27.19
N ALA A 135 -14.70 -3.88 26.61
CA ALA A 135 -15.26 -3.83 25.26
C ALA A 135 -16.49 -2.93 25.22
N GLY A 136 -16.61 -2.03 24.23
CA GLY A 136 -17.80 -1.17 24.11
C GLY A 136 -18.11 -0.32 25.35
N ARG A 137 -17.11 -0.01 26.20
CA ARG A 137 -17.33 0.54 27.56
C ARG A 137 -18.22 1.80 27.59
N SER A 138 -18.03 2.70 26.62
CA SER A 138 -18.83 3.91 26.45
C SER A 138 -19.29 4.03 24.99
N VAL A 139 -20.60 3.89 24.73
CA VAL A 139 -21.16 3.91 23.36
C VAL A 139 -22.43 4.76 23.30
N THR A 140 -22.41 5.82 22.50
CA THR A 140 -23.59 6.67 22.29
C THR A 140 -24.29 6.44 20.95
N GLY A 141 -23.63 5.75 20.02
CA GLY A 141 -24.18 5.41 18.70
C GLY A 141 -24.85 4.04 18.63
N ASP A 142 -25.50 3.76 17.50
CA ASP A 142 -26.28 2.54 17.25
C ASP A 142 -25.52 1.50 16.40
N ASN A 143 -25.89 0.23 16.55
CA ASN A 143 -25.48 -0.90 15.70
C ASN A 143 -23.94 -1.16 15.68
N ASN A 144 -23.21 -0.82 16.74
CA ASN A 144 -21.76 -1.04 16.81
C ASN A 144 -21.43 -2.45 17.36
N ASN A 145 -20.35 -3.04 16.85
CA ASN A 145 -19.84 -4.36 17.20
C ASN A 145 -18.43 -4.24 17.76
N ALA A 146 -18.19 -4.71 18.98
CA ALA A 146 -16.92 -4.62 19.69
C ALA A 146 -16.56 -5.96 20.34
N PHE A 147 -15.56 -6.65 19.81
CA PHE A 147 -15.19 -8.02 20.18
C PHE A 147 -13.69 -8.11 20.46
N GLY A 148 -13.31 -8.24 21.73
CA GLY A 148 -11.93 -8.29 22.21
C GLY A 148 -11.68 -7.33 23.37
N GLU A 149 -10.54 -7.50 24.06
CA GLU A 149 -10.13 -6.60 25.14
C GLU A 149 -9.98 -5.16 24.64
N VAL A 150 -10.70 -4.23 25.26
CA VAL A 150 -10.66 -2.79 24.96
C VAL A 150 -11.09 -2.46 23.51
N ALA A 151 -11.71 -3.42 22.81
CA ALA A 151 -12.30 -3.20 21.49
C ALA A 151 -13.47 -2.20 21.60
N GLY A 152 -13.56 -1.22 20.69
CA GLY A 152 -14.70 -0.28 20.67
C GLY A 152 -14.91 0.51 21.98
N ARG A 153 -13.87 0.72 22.82
CA ARG A 153 -14.04 1.24 24.19
C ARG A 153 -14.79 2.58 24.27
N SER A 154 -14.68 3.44 23.25
CA SER A 154 -15.31 4.76 23.22
C SER A 154 -15.81 5.08 21.80
N VAL A 155 -17.11 4.85 21.54
CA VAL A 155 -17.69 4.98 20.19
C VAL A 155 -18.90 5.92 20.19
N THR A 156 -18.85 6.99 19.41
CA THR A 156 -19.97 7.94 19.26
C THR A 156 -20.69 7.85 17.92
N GLY A 157 -20.08 7.19 16.93
CA GLY A 157 -20.71 6.94 15.62
C GLY A 157 -21.44 5.60 15.56
N ASN A 158 -22.06 5.34 14.41
CA ASN A 158 -22.96 4.21 14.19
C ASN A 158 -22.37 3.17 13.23
N HIS A 159 -22.84 1.91 13.33
CA HIS A 159 -22.49 0.80 12.43
C HIS A 159 -20.97 0.48 12.35
N ASN A 160 -20.20 0.75 13.40
CA ASN A 160 -18.77 0.43 13.43
C ASN A 160 -18.53 -1.01 13.89
N ASN A 161 -17.53 -1.67 13.31
CA ASN A 161 -17.12 -3.03 13.61
C ASN A 161 -15.67 -3.04 14.13
N ALA A 162 -15.43 -3.65 15.30
CA ALA A 162 -14.14 -3.68 15.97
C ALA A 162 -13.85 -5.08 16.53
N PHE A 163 -12.89 -5.78 15.94
CA PHE A 163 -12.50 -7.15 16.27
C PHE A 163 -11.01 -7.22 16.62
N GLY A 164 -10.67 -7.63 17.84
CA GLY A 164 -9.30 -7.77 18.35
C GLY A 164 -8.93 -6.73 19.42
N THR A 165 -7.84 -7.01 20.15
CA THR A 165 -7.40 -6.20 21.30
C THR A 165 -7.06 -4.76 20.89
N ASN A 166 -7.67 -3.77 21.53
CA ASN A 166 -7.64 -2.34 21.18
C ASN A 166 -8.13 -1.99 19.74
N ALA A 167 -8.82 -2.89 19.03
CA ALA A 167 -9.43 -2.56 17.75
C ALA A 167 -10.51 -1.49 17.93
N GLY A 168 -10.56 -0.45 17.09
CA GLY A 168 -11.60 0.58 17.20
C GLY A 168 -11.67 1.29 18.56
N GLN A 169 -10.57 1.40 19.32
CA GLN A 169 -10.59 1.86 20.72
C GLN A 169 -11.33 3.20 20.93
N THR A 170 -11.14 4.16 20.01
CA THR A 170 -11.87 5.44 19.99
C THR A 170 -12.34 5.74 18.58
N VAL A 171 -13.65 5.74 18.33
CA VAL A 171 -14.24 5.97 17.00
C VAL A 171 -15.40 6.97 17.07
N SER A 172 -15.26 8.11 16.39
CA SER A 172 -16.35 9.10 16.29
C SER A 172 -17.10 9.06 14.96
N GLY A 173 -16.51 8.46 13.92
CA GLY A 173 -17.15 8.28 12.62
C GLY A 173 -18.03 7.03 12.53
N ASN A 174 -18.69 6.86 11.39
CA ASN A 174 -19.65 5.79 11.13
C ASN A 174 -19.07 4.73 10.17
N GLN A 175 -19.65 3.53 10.19
CA GLN A 175 -19.41 2.47 9.19
C GLN A 175 -17.95 2.00 9.06
N ASN A 176 -17.11 2.22 10.08
CA ASN A 176 -15.71 1.80 10.06
C ASN A 176 -15.56 0.33 10.45
N ASN A 177 -14.66 -0.39 9.79
CA ASN A 177 -14.34 -1.79 10.05
C ASN A 177 -12.89 -1.93 10.52
N ALA A 178 -12.68 -2.46 11.72
CA ALA A 178 -11.38 -2.70 12.31
C ALA A 178 -11.25 -4.17 12.71
N ASN A 179 -10.26 -4.89 12.17
CA ASN A 179 -10.02 -6.30 12.45
C ASN A 179 -8.51 -6.55 12.61
N GLY A 180 -8.07 -6.81 13.84
CA GLY A 180 -6.67 -7.01 14.21
C GLY A 180 -6.26 -6.20 15.43
N ALA A 181 -5.15 -6.57 16.06
CA ALA A 181 -4.67 -5.89 17.26
C ALA A 181 -4.33 -4.41 16.96
N SER A 182 -4.98 -3.48 17.66
CA SER A 182 -4.92 -2.04 17.41
C SER A 182 -5.24 -1.61 15.96
N ALA A 183 -6.03 -2.40 15.23
CA ALA A 183 -6.59 -1.97 13.94
C ALA A 183 -7.60 -0.83 14.16
N GLY A 184 -7.63 0.19 13.29
CA GLY A 184 -8.63 1.27 13.38
C GLY A 184 -8.67 1.98 14.74
N ARG A 185 -7.56 2.05 15.47
CA ARG A 185 -7.56 2.35 16.92
C ARG A 185 -8.13 3.74 17.26
N PHE A 186 -7.82 4.74 16.44
CA PHE A 186 -8.29 6.11 16.57
C PHE A 186 -8.86 6.58 15.22
N VAL A 187 -10.19 6.64 15.07
CA VAL A 187 -10.83 6.95 13.77
C VAL A 187 -11.91 8.02 13.92
N THR A 188 -11.76 9.14 13.21
CA THR A 188 -12.79 10.20 13.19
C THR A 188 -13.59 10.27 11.90
N GLY A 189 -13.06 9.74 10.80
CA GLY A 189 -13.77 9.68 9.51
C GLY A 189 -14.68 8.47 9.36
N ASN A 190 -15.40 8.39 8.23
CA ASN A 190 -16.44 7.39 7.98
C ASN A 190 -15.99 6.33 6.97
N GLY A 191 -16.53 5.12 7.07
CA GLY A 191 -16.42 4.08 6.03
C GLY A 191 -15.01 3.54 5.80
N ASN A 192 -14.09 3.67 6.77
CA ASN A 192 -12.73 3.16 6.64
C ASN A 192 -12.67 1.65 6.97
N THR A 193 -11.84 0.89 6.26
CA THR A 193 -11.58 -0.52 6.52
C THR A 193 -10.11 -0.73 6.89
N ALA A 194 -9.86 -1.36 8.04
CA ALA A 194 -8.55 -1.61 8.62
C ALA A 194 -8.43 -3.08 9.05
N ILE A 195 -7.62 -3.86 8.34
CA ILE A 195 -7.46 -5.31 8.53
C ILE A 195 -5.98 -5.64 8.71
N GLY A 196 -5.58 -6.02 9.92
CA GLY A 196 -4.19 -6.32 10.29
C GLY A 196 -3.72 -5.55 11.52
N THR A 197 -2.64 -6.04 12.14
CA THR A 197 -2.04 -5.41 13.33
C THR A 197 -1.55 -3.99 13.02
N PHE A 198 -2.03 -3.00 13.78
CA PHE A 198 -1.84 -1.56 13.51
C PHE A 198 -2.30 -1.05 12.13
N ALA A 199 -3.13 -1.80 11.39
CA ALA A 199 -3.78 -1.29 10.18
C ALA A 199 -4.67 -0.09 10.52
N GLY A 200 -4.63 1.00 9.75
CA GLY A 200 -5.48 2.17 9.97
C GLY A 200 -5.43 2.75 11.39
N ASN A 201 -4.28 2.69 12.07
CA ASN A 201 -4.21 2.95 13.51
C ASN A 201 -4.69 4.35 13.93
N SER A 202 -4.44 5.36 13.11
CA SER A 202 -4.92 6.74 13.27
C SER A 202 -5.43 7.28 11.92
N VAL A 203 -6.75 7.42 11.76
CA VAL A 203 -7.36 7.83 10.48
C VAL A 203 -8.39 8.95 10.70
N THR A 204 -8.13 10.13 10.14
CA THR A 204 -9.08 11.25 10.20
C THR A 204 -9.95 11.39 8.94
N GLY A 205 -9.44 10.93 7.79
CA GLY A 205 -10.18 10.91 6.53
C GLY A 205 -11.17 9.74 6.43
N SER A 206 -11.90 9.67 5.31
CA SER A 206 -12.99 8.71 5.09
C SER A 206 -12.73 7.78 3.92
N GLN A 207 -13.43 6.63 3.87
CA GLN A 207 -13.42 5.68 2.75
C GLN A 207 -12.02 5.09 2.45
N ASN A 208 -11.11 5.07 3.42
CA ASN A 208 -9.77 4.49 3.25
C ASN A 208 -9.79 2.97 3.50
N ASN A 209 -9.10 2.20 2.66
CA ASN A 209 -8.89 0.76 2.82
C ASN A 209 -7.43 0.47 3.18
N ALA A 210 -7.20 -0.26 4.26
CA ALA A 210 -5.88 -0.59 4.80
C ALA A 210 -5.85 -2.07 5.20
N ILE A 211 -5.13 -2.91 4.44
CA ILE A 211 -5.07 -4.36 4.63
C ILE A 211 -3.60 -4.82 4.66
N GLY A 212 -3.14 -5.27 5.82
CA GLY A 212 -1.76 -5.62 6.11
C GLY A 212 -1.33 -5.11 7.49
N ALA A 213 -0.22 -5.64 8.02
CA ALA A 213 0.38 -5.04 9.22
C ALA A 213 0.80 -3.59 8.91
N ASN A 214 0.56 -2.65 9.82
CA ASN A 214 0.92 -1.23 9.65
C ASN A 214 0.35 -0.54 8.37
N ALA A 215 -0.52 -1.19 7.61
CA ALA A 215 -1.10 -0.63 6.39
C ALA A 215 -1.94 0.61 6.75
N GLY A 216 -1.75 1.72 6.04
CA GLY A 216 -2.48 2.96 6.33
C GLY A 216 -2.38 3.44 7.78
N GLN A 217 -1.29 3.14 8.51
CA GLN A 217 -1.20 3.34 9.97
C GLN A 217 -1.56 4.77 10.41
N SER A 218 -1.23 5.77 9.60
CA SER A 218 -1.54 7.18 9.81
C SER A 218 -2.00 7.79 8.48
N VAL A 219 -3.28 8.14 8.37
CA VAL A 219 -3.87 8.68 7.13
C VAL A 219 -4.83 9.84 7.45
N SER A 220 -4.55 11.04 6.91
CA SER A 220 -5.46 12.18 7.07
C SER A 220 -6.40 12.41 5.89
N GLY A 221 -5.99 12.01 4.67
CA GLY A 221 -6.81 12.09 3.47
C GLY A 221 -7.81 10.93 3.33
N SER A 222 -8.57 10.95 2.25
CA SER A 222 -9.73 10.09 2.01
C SER A 222 -9.60 9.26 0.73
N ASN A 223 -10.35 8.15 0.65
CA ASN A 223 -10.40 7.23 -0.49
C ASN A 223 -9.05 6.57 -0.83
N ASN A 224 -8.10 6.54 0.10
CA ASN A 224 -6.80 5.90 -0.10
C ASN A 224 -6.90 4.38 0.06
N ASN A 225 -6.14 3.62 -0.73
CA ASN A 225 -6.13 2.16 -0.71
C ASN A 225 -4.71 1.65 -0.46
N ALA A 226 -4.53 0.79 0.54
CA ALA A 226 -3.24 0.33 1.02
C ALA A 226 -3.26 -1.18 1.31
N PHE A 227 -2.46 -1.95 0.57
CA PHE A 227 -2.41 -3.41 0.63
C PHE A 227 -0.97 -3.92 0.81
N GLY A 228 -0.65 -4.55 1.94
CA GLY A 228 0.71 -5.04 2.28
C GLY A 228 1.27 -4.43 3.56
N ASP A 229 2.39 -4.98 4.07
CA ASP A 229 3.03 -4.44 5.29
C ASP A 229 3.54 -3.01 5.06
N ALA A 230 3.22 -2.11 5.99
CA ALA A 230 3.52 -0.67 5.93
C ALA A 230 3.10 0.05 4.63
N ALA A 231 2.23 -0.55 3.80
CA ALA A 231 1.70 0.08 2.59
C ALA A 231 0.85 1.31 2.98
N GLY A 232 0.96 2.41 2.25
CA GLY A 232 0.18 3.63 2.54
C GLY A 232 0.40 4.22 3.94
N GLN A 233 1.49 3.87 4.64
CA GLN A 233 1.82 4.47 5.94
C GLN A 233 2.19 5.95 5.76
N ASN A 234 1.59 6.84 6.57
CA ASN A 234 1.80 8.30 6.53
C ASN A 234 1.37 8.93 5.19
N VAL A 235 0.07 8.92 4.90
CA VAL A 235 -0.52 9.54 3.69
C VAL A 235 -1.40 10.73 4.07
N THR A 236 -1.10 11.92 3.54
CA THR A 236 -1.87 13.14 3.87
C THR A 236 -2.91 13.52 2.83
N GLY A 237 -2.72 13.14 1.55
CA GLY A 237 -3.64 13.43 0.44
C GLY A 237 -4.63 12.30 0.15
N ASP A 238 -5.38 12.48 -0.93
CA ASP A 238 -6.57 11.68 -1.27
C ASP A 238 -6.33 10.72 -2.45
N LEU A 239 -7.17 9.69 -2.56
CA LEU A 239 -7.29 8.84 -3.76
C LEU A 239 -5.98 8.15 -4.20
N ASN A 240 -5.04 7.96 -3.26
CA ASN A 240 -3.80 7.23 -3.53
C ASN A 240 -4.03 5.71 -3.47
N TYR A 241 -3.29 4.95 -4.27
CA TYR A 241 -3.30 3.48 -4.29
C TYR A 241 -1.90 2.94 -3.98
N ALA A 242 -1.79 1.99 -3.06
CA ALA A 242 -0.53 1.39 -2.62
C ALA A 242 -0.69 -0.13 -2.48
N SER A 243 0.18 -0.91 -3.13
CA SER A 243 0.14 -2.38 -3.10
C SER A 243 1.55 -2.97 -3.07
N GLY A 244 1.94 -3.55 -1.94
CA GLY A 244 3.27 -4.14 -1.69
C GLY A 244 3.93 -3.60 -0.42
N ASP A 245 4.97 -4.31 0.05
CA ASP A 245 5.81 -3.92 1.20
C ASP A 245 6.25 -2.45 1.10
N ALA A 246 5.91 -1.63 2.08
CA ALA A 246 6.23 -0.20 2.16
C ALA A 246 5.91 0.62 0.88
N ALA A 247 4.98 0.15 0.03
CA ALA A 247 4.53 0.87 -1.15
C ALA A 247 3.69 2.09 -0.75
N GLY A 248 3.79 3.21 -1.49
CA GLY A 248 2.97 4.40 -1.22
C GLY A 248 3.17 5.00 0.19
N ARG A 249 4.31 4.73 0.83
CA ARG A 249 4.62 5.18 2.20
C ARG A 249 5.24 6.57 2.18
N SER A 250 4.80 7.43 3.11
CA SER A 250 5.19 8.84 3.19
C SER A 250 4.81 9.59 1.91
N VAL A 251 3.51 9.79 1.68
CA VAL A 251 2.96 10.46 0.48
C VAL A 251 2.21 11.73 0.87
N SER A 252 2.68 12.86 0.34
CA SER A 252 2.11 14.19 0.48
C SER A 252 1.60 14.68 -0.87
N GLY A 253 0.41 14.24 -1.23
CA GLY A 253 -0.30 14.54 -2.47
C GLY A 253 -1.35 13.49 -2.80
N SER A 254 -2.03 13.64 -3.94
CA SER A 254 -3.23 12.87 -4.27
C SER A 254 -3.09 12.09 -5.59
N TYR A 255 -3.95 11.10 -5.81
CA TYR A 255 -4.01 10.28 -7.04
C TYR A 255 -2.72 9.51 -7.38
N ASN A 256 -1.77 9.36 -6.45
CA ASN A 256 -0.55 8.59 -6.71
C ASN A 256 -0.85 7.08 -6.68
N GLN A 257 -0.22 6.32 -7.57
CA GLN A 257 -0.38 4.87 -7.68
C GLN A 257 0.98 4.18 -7.45
N ALA A 258 1.03 3.22 -6.54
CA ALA A 258 2.24 2.50 -6.16
C ALA A 258 2.00 0.99 -6.13
N SER A 259 2.80 0.22 -6.88
CA SER A 259 2.73 -1.24 -6.92
C SER A 259 4.11 -1.89 -6.89
N GLY A 260 4.33 -2.82 -5.96
CA GLY A 260 5.61 -3.47 -5.71
C GLY A 260 6.35 -2.90 -4.49
N ALA A 261 7.28 -3.68 -3.94
CA ALA A 261 7.95 -3.33 -2.69
C ALA A 261 8.75 -2.02 -2.82
N ASN A 262 8.52 -1.08 -1.89
CA ASN A 262 9.05 0.28 -1.86
C ASN A 262 8.72 1.14 -3.11
N ALA A 263 7.73 0.77 -3.92
CA ALA A 263 7.26 1.59 -5.03
C ALA A 263 6.54 2.85 -4.51
N GLY A 264 6.69 3.99 -5.18
CA GLY A 264 5.95 5.23 -4.87
C GLY A 264 6.10 5.70 -3.43
N ARG A 265 7.24 5.40 -2.81
CA ARG A 265 7.60 5.82 -1.45
C ARG A 265 8.12 7.27 -1.48
N ASN A 266 8.06 7.98 -0.36
CA ASN A 266 8.60 9.34 -0.20
C ASN A 266 8.17 10.30 -1.34
N VAL A 267 6.87 10.38 -1.63
CA VAL A 267 6.33 11.21 -2.74
C VAL A 267 5.77 12.52 -2.20
N THR A 268 6.21 13.64 -2.76
CA THR A 268 5.64 14.98 -2.56
C THR A 268 5.16 15.50 -3.91
N GLY A 269 3.85 15.45 -4.14
CA GLY A 269 3.22 15.71 -5.43
C GLY A 269 2.12 14.70 -5.76
N SER A 270 1.46 14.90 -6.92
CA SER A 270 0.22 14.18 -7.28
C SER A 270 0.33 13.45 -8.62
N ASN A 271 -0.60 12.56 -8.91
CA ASN A 271 -0.72 11.83 -10.18
C ASN A 271 0.51 10.94 -10.54
N ASN A 272 1.44 10.67 -9.62
CA ASN A 272 2.62 9.87 -9.92
C ASN A 272 2.28 8.37 -9.94
N GLN A 273 2.73 7.65 -10.97
CA GLN A 273 2.50 6.21 -11.12
C GLN A 273 3.83 5.43 -11.01
N ALA A 274 3.94 4.55 -10.03
CA ALA A 274 5.12 3.75 -9.72
C ALA A 274 4.78 2.24 -9.70
N SER A 275 5.50 1.45 -10.50
CA SER A 275 5.30 0.00 -10.62
C SER A 275 6.64 -0.75 -10.66
N GLY A 276 6.84 -1.72 -9.77
CA GLY A 276 8.08 -2.49 -9.62
C GLY A 276 8.90 -2.10 -8.38
N ASN A 277 9.83 -2.97 -7.98
CA ASN A 277 10.60 -2.77 -6.74
C ASN A 277 11.40 -1.45 -6.78
N SER A 278 11.21 -0.61 -5.78
CA SER A 278 11.85 0.72 -5.65
C SER A 278 11.64 1.64 -6.87
N ALA A 279 10.56 1.44 -7.64
CA ALA A 279 10.15 2.38 -8.69
C ALA A 279 9.59 3.66 -8.06
N GLY A 280 9.99 4.85 -8.52
CA GLY A 280 9.47 6.11 -7.96
C GLY A 280 9.69 6.24 -6.44
N GLN A 281 10.80 5.76 -5.90
CA GLN A 281 11.02 5.60 -4.44
C GLN A 281 11.24 6.93 -3.69
N ASN A 282 11.53 8.02 -4.42
CA ASN A 282 11.63 9.38 -3.89
C ASN A 282 11.23 10.33 -5.04
N VAL A 283 10.07 10.97 -4.95
CA VAL A 283 9.57 11.85 -6.04
C VAL A 283 9.15 13.19 -5.45
N THR A 284 9.79 14.26 -5.91
CA THR A 284 9.36 15.64 -5.64
C THR A 284 8.86 16.23 -6.96
N GLY A 285 7.55 16.27 -7.13
CA GLY A 285 6.88 16.66 -8.37
C GLY A 285 5.67 15.78 -8.68
N SER A 286 4.98 16.12 -9.77
CA SER A 286 3.71 15.51 -10.18
C SER A 286 3.78 14.87 -11.57
N ASP A 287 2.80 14.01 -11.86
CA ASP A 287 2.54 13.47 -13.20
C ASP A 287 3.69 12.58 -13.75
N ASN A 288 4.55 12.05 -12.87
CA ASN A 288 5.67 11.19 -13.26
C ASN A 288 5.27 9.71 -13.34
N LEU A 289 5.80 8.99 -14.33
CA LEU A 289 5.64 7.55 -14.53
C LEU A 289 6.97 6.82 -14.26
N ALA A 290 6.94 5.76 -13.47
CA ALA A 290 8.07 4.90 -13.16
C ALA A 290 7.65 3.42 -13.21
N SER A 291 8.20 2.63 -14.14
CA SER A 291 7.82 1.24 -14.37
C SER A 291 9.05 0.34 -14.51
N GLY A 292 9.21 -0.65 -13.65
CA GLY A 292 10.37 -1.54 -13.56
C GLY A 292 11.24 -1.29 -12.33
N THR A 293 12.06 -2.28 -11.98
CA THR A 293 12.90 -2.22 -10.77
C THR A 293 13.92 -1.08 -10.82
N ASN A 294 13.92 -0.22 -9.80
CA ASN A 294 14.67 1.04 -9.73
C ASN A 294 14.40 2.03 -10.88
N ALA A 295 13.29 1.89 -11.62
CA ALA A 295 12.88 2.90 -12.60
C ALA A 295 12.48 4.19 -11.87
N GLY A 296 12.98 5.36 -12.29
CA GLY A 296 12.58 6.63 -11.66
C GLY A 296 12.87 6.70 -10.16
N GLN A 297 13.89 5.99 -9.63
CA GLN A 297 14.09 5.82 -8.18
C GLN A 297 14.21 7.15 -7.40
N SER A 298 14.76 8.18 -8.05
CA SER A 298 14.78 9.56 -7.55
C SER A 298 14.41 10.53 -8.66
N ILE A 299 13.29 11.25 -8.52
CA ILE A 299 12.82 12.26 -9.48
C ILE A 299 12.60 13.59 -8.75
N SER A 300 13.11 14.68 -9.34
CA SER A 300 12.86 16.06 -8.92
C SER A 300 12.39 16.86 -10.12
N GLY A 301 11.08 16.96 -10.30
CA GLY A 301 10.40 17.61 -11.43
C GLY A 301 9.14 16.84 -11.87
N ASN A 302 8.52 17.30 -12.95
CA ASN A 302 7.18 16.86 -13.36
C ASN A 302 7.19 16.14 -14.73
N TYR A 303 6.15 15.35 -15.02
CA TYR A 303 5.92 14.72 -16.33
C TYR A 303 7.05 13.81 -16.85
N ASN A 304 7.94 13.33 -15.98
CA ASN A 304 9.01 12.42 -16.38
C ASN A 304 8.49 10.99 -16.52
N GLN A 305 8.99 10.23 -17.49
CA GLN A 305 8.58 8.85 -17.76
C GLN A 305 9.81 7.93 -17.75
N ALA A 306 9.82 6.91 -16.90
CA ALA A 306 10.89 5.94 -16.74
C ALA A 306 10.34 4.51 -16.86
N SER A 307 10.88 3.70 -17.76
CA SER A 307 10.42 2.34 -18.05
C SER A 307 11.58 1.37 -18.26
N GLY A 308 11.65 0.28 -17.50
CA GLY A 308 12.73 -0.70 -17.54
C GLY A 308 13.69 -0.64 -16.34
N TRP A 309 14.50 -1.69 -16.17
CA TRP A 309 15.40 -1.82 -15.02
C TRP A 309 16.41 -0.68 -14.93
N GLY A 310 16.34 0.12 -13.86
CA GLY A 310 17.21 1.30 -13.66
C GLY A 310 17.04 2.42 -14.69
N ALA A 311 15.96 2.44 -15.47
CA ALA A 311 15.66 3.52 -16.39
C ALA A 311 15.34 4.81 -15.61
N GLY A 312 15.82 5.98 -16.06
CA GLY A 312 15.51 7.25 -15.40
C GLY A 312 15.88 7.29 -13.92
N ARG A 313 16.88 6.51 -13.48
CA ARG A 313 17.08 6.21 -12.05
C ARG A 313 17.27 7.44 -11.17
N SER A 314 17.91 8.49 -11.71
CA SER A 314 18.00 9.81 -11.10
C SER A 314 17.68 10.88 -12.14
N VAL A 315 16.61 11.64 -11.94
CA VAL A 315 16.17 12.71 -12.84
C VAL A 315 16.00 14.02 -12.07
N SER A 316 16.61 15.10 -12.57
CA SER A 316 16.47 16.47 -12.06
C SER A 316 16.06 17.39 -13.19
N GLY A 317 14.76 17.66 -13.31
CA GLY A 317 14.12 18.35 -14.43
C GLY A 317 12.79 17.71 -14.81
N SER A 318 12.14 18.21 -15.88
CA SER A 318 10.77 17.81 -16.26
C SER A 318 10.67 17.27 -17.68
N TYR A 319 9.59 16.55 -17.98
CA TYR A 319 9.28 16.00 -19.32
C TYR A 319 10.34 15.03 -19.90
N ASN A 320 11.24 14.49 -19.08
CA ASN A 320 12.26 13.54 -19.54
C ASN A 320 11.65 12.15 -19.75
N GLN A 321 12.03 11.46 -20.81
CA GLN A 321 11.61 10.09 -21.14
C GLN A 321 12.82 9.16 -21.08
N ALA A 322 12.68 8.00 -20.45
CA ALA A 322 13.73 6.99 -20.29
C ALA A 322 13.11 5.59 -20.43
N SER A 323 13.55 4.80 -21.41
CA SER A 323 12.95 3.51 -21.75
C SER A 323 14.02 2.45 -22.04
N GLY A 324 13.96 1.29 -21.37
CA GLY A 324 14.94 0.22 -21.47
C GLY A 324 15.98 0.21 -20.35
N VAL A 325 16.70 -0.91 -20.24
CA VAL A 325 17.66 -1.19 -19.15
C VAL A 325 18.73 -0.09 -19.07
N ILE A 326 18.80 0.61 -17.93
CA ILE A 326 19.68 1.76 -17.63
C ILE A 326 19.68 2.89 -18.69
N ALA A 327 18.59 3.04 -19.45
CA ALA A 327 18.36 4.22 -20.27
C ALA A 327 18.16 5.46 -19.38
N GLY A 328 18.76 6.61 -19.70
CA GLY A 328 18.55 7.83 -18.92
C GLY A 328 18.92 7.70 -17.43
N GLN A 329 19.89 6.85 -17.07
CA GLN A 329 20.15 6.49 -15.66
C GLN A 329 20.43 7.72 -14.77
N SER A 330 21.01 8.79 -15.31
CA SER A 330 21.19 10.07 -14.63
C SER A 330 20.94 11.23 -15.60
N VAL A 331 19.85 11.97 -15.41
CA VAL A 331 19.45 13.10 -16.26
C VAL A 331 19.36 14.37 -15.43
N THR A 332 20.05 15.43 -15.86
CA THR A 332 19.90 16.79 -15.34
C THR A 332 19.48 17.70 -16.49
N GLY A 333 18.35 18.38 -16.34
CA GLY A 333 17.69 19.14 -17.40
C GLY A 333 16.35 18.51 -17.84
N SER A 334 15.71 19.09 -18.85
CA SER A 334 14.31 18.78 -19.23
C SER A 334 14.15 18.33 -20.68
N TYR A 335 13.00 17.72 -21.01
CA TYR A 335 12.64 17.25 -22.37
C TYR A 335 13.59 16.22 -23.01
N ASN A 336 14.51 15.62 -22.24
CA ASN A 336 15.46 14.64 -22.77
C ASN A 336 14.78 13.28 -22.99
N ASN A 337 15.08 12.57 -24.08
CA ASN A 337 14.54 11.26 -24.41
C ASN A 337 15.65 10.20 -24.55
N ALA A 338 15.61 9.14 -23.75
CA ALA A 338 16.55 8.04 -23.77
C ALA A 338 15.83 6.70 -23.98
N SER A 339 16.20 5.92 -25.00
CA SER A 339 15.48 4.69 -25.37
C SER A 339 16.43 3.56 -25.78
N GLY A 340 16.26 2.36 -25.21
CA GLY A 340 17.13 1.20 -25.42
C GLY A 340 18.23 1.05 -24.36
N TYR A 341 18.83 -0.15 -24.30
CA TYR A 341 19.85 -0.51 -23.31
C TYR A 341 20.97 0.55 -23.23
N ALA A 342 21.17 1.15 -22.05
CA ALA A 342 22.17 2.19 -21.77
C ALA A 342 22.19 3.40 -22.72
N ALA A 343 21.08 3.70 -23.40
CA ALA A 343 20.94 4.94 -24.17
C ALA A 343 20.89 6.14 -23.23
N GLY A 344 21.59 7.23 -23.55
CA GLY A 344 21.55 8.47 -22.74
C GLY A 344 21.86 8.22 -21.26
N GLN A 345 22.76 7.28 -20.92
CA GLN A 345 22.95 6.83 -19.53
C GLN A 345 23.28 7.99 -18.58
N ARG A 346 23.95 9.03 -19.09
CA ARG A 346 24.17 10.32 -18.42
C ARG A 346 23.76 11.46 -19.37
N VAL A 347 22.87 12.36 -18.96
CA VAL A 347 22.47 13.55 -19.72
C VAL A 347 22.56 14.79 -18.85
N SER A 348 23.09 15.89 -19.40
CA SER A 348 23.28 17.17 -18.70
C SER A 348 22.98 18.36 -19.62
N GLY A 349 21.70 18.73 -19.69
CA GLY A 349 21.14 19.76 -20.55
C GLY A 349 19.70 19.43 -20.94
N ASN A 350 19.11 20.16 -21.87
CA ASN A 350 17.72 19.94 -22.29
C ASN A 350 17.61 19.37 -23.72
N ASP A 351 16.43 18.82 -24.03
CA ASP A 351 15.98 18.47 -25.39
C ASP A 351 16.84 17.42 -26.12
N ASN A 352 17.71 16.72 -25.38
CA ASN A 352 18.62 15.70 -25.91
C ASN A 352 17.90 14.37 -26.16
N GLN A 353 18.15 13.74 -27.30
CA GLN A 353 17.55 12.45 -27.70
C GLN A 353 18.64 11.37 -27.87
N ALA A 354 18.43 10.18 -27.32
CA ALA A 354 19.34 9.04 -27.40
C ALA A 354 18.56 7.73 -27.59
N SER A 355 18.72 7.03 -28.72
CA SER A 355 17.89 5.86 -29.08
C SER A 355 18.69 4.67 -29.60
N GLY A 356 18.48 3.48 -29.05
CA GLY A 356 19.25 2.27 -29.37
C GLY A 356 20.40 1.98 -28.42
N ARG A 357 20.94 0.75 -28.51
CA ARG A 357 21.89 0.22 -27.52
C ARG A 357 23.15 1.09 -27.40
N ASN A 358 23.36 1.68 -26.23
CA ASN A 358 24.45 2.59 -25.88
C ASN A 358 24.49 3.89 -26.71
N ALA A 359 23.38 4.32 -27.33
CA ALA A 359 23.32 5.62 -28.00
C ALA A 359 23.60 6.76 -27.02
N GLY A 360 24.42 7.74 -27.41
CA GLY A 360 24.73 8.93 -26.59
C GLY A 360 25.02 8.64 -25.11
N GLN A 361 25.84 7.63 -24.77
CA GLN A 361 25.94 7.13 -23.38
C GLN A 361 26.25 8.22 -22.33
N SER A 362 27.03 9.25 -22.71
CA SER A 362 26.97 10.57 -22.07
C SER A 362 26.50 11.61 -23.11
N VAL A 363 25.68 12.57 -22.68
CA VAL A 363 25.29 13.77 -23.42
C VAL A 363 25.39 15.00 -22.52
N THR A 364 25.90 16.12 -23.04
CA THR A 364 26.00 17.40 -22.32
C THR A 364 25.73 18.57 -23.27
N GLY A 365 24.90 19.54 -22.88
CA GLY A 365 24.43 20.63 -23.75
C GLY A 365 23.01 20.41 -24.26
N PHE A 366 22.59 21.17 -25.27
CA PHE A 366 21.18 21.26 -25.70
C PHE A 366 20.91 20.58 -27.06
N ASP A 367 19.68 20.13 -27.28
CA ASP A 367 19.14 19.67 -28.58
C ASP A 367 19.91 18.50 -29.25
N ASN A 368 20.75 17.77 -28.50
CA ASN A 368 21.62 16.75 -29.07
C ASN A 368 20.88 15.44 -29.35
N GLN A 369 20.89 14.98 -30.59
CA GLN A 369 20.31 13.71 -31.01
C GLN A 369 21.37 12.61 -31.13
N ALA A 370 20.98 11.37 -30.85
CA ALA A 370 21.83 10.19 -30.88
C ALA A 370 20.94 8.97 -31.15
N SER A 371 21.31 8.12 -32.11
CA SER A 371 20.46 6.99 -32.53
C SER A 371 21.30 5.81 -33.02
N GLY A 372 20.81 4.58 -32.90
CA GLY A 372 21.50 3.35 -33.27
C GLY A 372 22.37 2.74 -32.17
N ARG A 373 23.32 1.89 -32.56
CA ARG A 373 24.14 1.10 -31.64
C ARG A 373 25.50 1.76 -31.41
N ASN A 374 25.76 2.25 -30.21
CA ASN A 374 26.92 3.08 -29.82
C ASN A 374 27.13 4.30 -30.75
N ALA A 375 26.27 5.32 -30.67
CA ALA A 375 26.39 6.53 -31.48
C ALA A 375 25.69 7.72 -30.78
N GLY A 376 26.27 8.91 -30.58
CA GLY A 376 27.67 9.35 -30.74
C GLY A 376 28.45 9.43 -29.41
N GLN A 377 28.11 8.56 -28.46
CA GLN A 377 28.80 8.23 -27.19
C GLN A 377 29.78 9.29 -26.64
N ASN A 378 29.34 10.08 -25.65
CA ASN A 378 29.99 11.32 -25.17
C ASN A 378 29.79 12.46 -26.17
N VAL A 379 28.52 12.80 -26.39
CA VAL A 379 28.08 14.00 -27.10
C VAL A 379 28.17 15.19 -26.11
N SER A 380 28.69 16.32 -26.54
CA SER A 380 28.96 17.50 -25.70
C SER A 380 28.87 18.77 -26.55
N GLY A 381 28.25 19.83 -26.05
CA GLY A 381 27.87 21.00 -26.85
C GLY A 381 26.45 20.86 -27.38
N ASP A 382 26.04 21.69 -28.33
CA ASP A 382 24.61 21.88 -28.66
C ASP A 382 24.28 21.51 -30.11
N ASP A 383 23.01 21.25 -30.45
CA ASP A 383 22.55 20.95 -31.83
C ASP A 383 23.27 19.76 -32.52
N ASN A 384 23.87 18.85 -31.75
CA ASN A 384 24.52 17.68 -32.34
C ASN A 384 23.50 16.62 -32.75
N GLN A 385 23.84 15.74 -33.67
CA GLN A 385 23.00 14.64 -34.11
C GLN A 385 23.89 13.42 -34.37
N ALA A 386 23.44 12.21 -34.02
CA ALA A 386 24.07 10.96 -34.41
C ALA A 386 22.99 9.89 -34.68
N SER A 387 23.24 8.91 -35.54
CA SER A 387 22.25 7.91 -35.95
C SER A 387 22.87 6.63 -36.51
N GLY A 388 22.23 5.47 -36.33
CA GLY A 388 22.72 4.17 -36.79
C GLY A 388 24.01 3.65 -36.13
N SER A 389 24.51 2.50 -36.61
CA SER A 389 25.48 1.69 -35.85
C SER A 389 26.92 2.23 -35.91
N PHE A 390 27.47 2.58 -34.74
CA PHE A 390 28.84 3.05 -34.50
C PHE A 390 29.17 4.44 -35.07
N ALA A 391 28.17 5.32 -35.19
CA ALA A 391 28.32 6.62 -35.81
C ALA A 391 28.73 7.74 -34.83
N GLY A 392 29.67 8.59 -35.25
CA GLY A 392 30.20 9.76 -34.53
C GLY A 392 30.57 9.54 -33.07
N LEU A 393 31.41 8.55 -32.78
CA LEU A 393 31.62 7.98 -31.43
C LEU A 393 32.17 8.92 -30.32
N SER A 394 32.31 10.22 -30.56
CA SER A 394 32.57 11.28 -29.56
C SER A 394 32.34 12.64 -30.22
N VAL A 395 31.22 13.30 -29.91
CA VAL A 395 30.81 14.56 -30.58
C VAL A 395 31.02 15.75 -29.66
N THR A 396 32.01 16.63 -29.90
CA THR A 396 32.42 17.64 -28.89
C THR A 396 32.51 19.09 -29.37
N GLY A 397 31.50 19.89 -29.06
CA GLY A 397 31.23 21.24 -29.59
C GLY A 397 29.85 21.24 -30.27
N SER A 398 29.39 22.39 -30.77
CA SER A 398 28.01 22.51 -31.26
C SER A 398 27.86 22.28 -32.78
N ASN A 399 26.64 21.93 -33.23
CA ASN A 399 26.17 21.83 -34.64
C ASN A 399 26.79 20.70 -35.49
N ASN A 400 26.69 19.44 -35.05
CA ASN A 400 27.44 18.29 -35.62
C ASN A 400 26.58 17.06 -35.91
N GLN A 401 26.45 16.62 -37.17
CA GLN A 401 25.64 15.44 -37.58
C GLN A 401 26.44 14.11 -37.79
N ALA A 402 25.92 12.96 -37.35
CA ALA A 402 26.67 11.68 -37.32
C ALA A 402 25.92 10.34 -37.58
N ILE A 403 25.67 9.96 -38.83
CA ILE A 403 24.61 9.02 -39.25
C ILE A 403 25.07 7.76 -40.05
N GLY A 404 25.24 6.58 -39.43
CA GLY A 404 24.76 5.26 -39.98
C GLY A 404 25.71 4.04 -39.88
N ARG A 405 25.67 3.11 -40.86
CA ARG A 405 26.83 2.25 -41.32
C ARG A 405 27.90 3.15 -41.95
N ASN A 406 28.18 4.16 -41.16
CA ASN A 406 28.43 5.54 -41.51
C ASN A 406 28.96 6.31 -40.27
N ALA A 407 29.45 5.56 -39.27
CA ALA A 407 30.76 5.63 -38.62
C ALA A 407 31.36 7.02 -38.31
N GLY A 408 32.64 7.30 -38.59
CA GLY A 408 33.40 8.43 -38.00
C GLY A 408 32.92 9.82 -38.41
N GLN A 409 31.74 10.21 -37.94
CA GLN A 409 30.85 11.28 -38.40
C GLN A 409 30.75 12.40 -37.34
N SER A 410 30.31 13.63 -37.62
CA SER A 410 30.50 14.78 -36.71
C SER A 410 30.10 14.48 -35.24
N VAL A 411 30.97 14.46 -34.22
CA VAL A 411 32.34 14.97 -34.06
C VAL A 411 32.38 16.49 -34.29
N SER A 412 32.10 17.31 -33.25
CA SER A 412 32.69 18.65 -32.96
C SER A 412 32.57 19.81 -33.99
N GLY A 413 32.01 20.98 -33.65
CA GLY A 413 32.61 22.03 -32.84
C GLY A 413 33.29 23.07 -33.74
N SER A 414 34.60 23.22 -33.60
CA SER A 414 35.37 22.90 -34.80
C SER A 414 35.43 21.37 -34.92
N PHE A 415 35.53 20.80 -36.14
CA PHE A 415 35.90 19.41 -36.47
C PHE A 415 34.79 18.33 -36.92
N ASN A 416 33.63 18.63 -37.57
CA ASN A 416 32.47 17.79 -38.14
C ASN A 416 32.68 16.31 -38.76
N ASN A 417 31.79 15.76 -39.64
CA ASN A 417 31.91 14.70 -40.70
C ASN A 417 30.54 14.19 -41.28
N ALA A 418 30.53 13.51 -42.45
CA ALA A 418 29.59 12.44 -42.93
C ALA A 418 30.42 11.09 -43.04
N SER A 419 29.98 9.81 -42.86
CA SER A 419 31.05 8.77 -42.57
C SER A 419 31.00 7.18 -42.59
N GLY A 420 30.79 6.39 -43.67
CA GLY A 420 31.16 4.92 -43.64
C GLY A 420 31.26 4.14 -44.96
N TYR A 421 30.22 3.38 -45.30
CA TYR A 421 29.96 3.29 -46.74
C TYR A 421 29.49 4.70 -47.12
N PHE A 422 30.40 5.54 -47.66
CA PHE A 422 30.51 7.01 -47.54
C PHE A 422 31.49 7.56 -46.44
N ALA A 423 32.65 6.92 -46.11
CA ALA A 423 33.44 7.30 -44.91
C ALA A 423 34.28 8.58 -44.86
N GLY A 424 34.28 9.15 -43.66
CA GLY A 424 35.04 10.26 -43.10
C GLY A 424 34.73 11.65 -43.68
N GLN A 425 33.75 11.78 -44.56
CA GLN A 425 33.25 12.91 -45.35
C GLN A 425 32.82 14.23 -44.61
N ARG A 426 33.68 15.01 -43.89
CA ARG A 426 33.60 16.50 -43.48
C ARG A 426 33.90 17.02 -41.99
N VAL A 427 35.08 16.86 -41.37
CA VAL A 427 35.59 17.45 -40.05
C VAL A 427 35.67 19.03 -39.90
N THR A 428 34.57 19.81 -40.00
CA THR A 428 34.52 21.31 -40.09
C THR A 428 34.10 22.00 -38.78
N GLY A 429 34.38 23.27 -38.54
CA GLY A 429 35.67 23.77 -38.03
C GLY A 429 36.82 24.02 -38.98
N ASN A 430 37.97 24.24 -38.35
CA ASN A 430 39.25 23.87 -38.94
C ASN A 430 39.34 22.34 -39.11
N ASN A 431 40.04 21.90 -40.16
CA ASN A 431 40.47 20.55 -40.53
C ASN A 431 39.42 19.47 -40.87
N ASN A 432 38.65 19.60 -41.97
CA ASN A 432 37.82 18.47 -42.46
C ASN A 432 38.62 17.15 -42.70
N GLN A 433 37.94 16.00 -42.89
CA GLN A 433 38.59 14.72 -43.29
C GLN A 433 37.78 13.92 -44.36
N ALA A 434 38.31 12.75 -44.83
CA ALA A 434 37.59 11.53 -45.27
C ALA A 434 38.41 10.24 -45.62
N SER A 435 37.80 9.01 -45.55
CA SER A 435 38.53 7.70 -45.66
C SER A 435 37.82 6.32 -45.94
N GLY A 436 36.50 6.15 -46.19
CA GLY A 436 35.85 4.85 -46.63
C GLY A 436 35.39 4.66 -48.11
N SER A 437 34.30 3.91 -48.40
CA SER A 437 33.72 3.93 -49.77
C SER A 437 33.29 5.36 -50.10
N PHE A 438 33.53 5.87 -51.32
CA PHE A 438 33.31 7.30 -51.64
C PHE A 438 34.01 8.32 -50.72
N ALA A 439 35.03 7.90 -49.98
CA ALA A 439 35.94 8.70 -49.13
C ALA A 439 36.52 10.01 -49.68
N GLY A 440 36.33 10.37 -50.94
CA GLY A 440 37.14 11.42 -51.60
C GLY A 440 36.53 12.79 -51.55
N GLN A 441 35.43 12.97 -50.82
CA GLN A 441 34.51 14.05 -51.11
C GLN A 441 34.25 14.99 -49.92
N ARG A 442 34.91 16.16 -50.04
CA ARG A 442 34.55 17.50 -49.53
C ARG A 442 35.00 17.82 -48.11
N VAL A 443 35.94 18.78 -48.05
CA VAL A 443 36.83 18.97 -46.91
C VAL A 443 37.31 20.45 -46.89
N SER A 444 37.06 21.20 -45.81
CA SER A 444 37.17 22.65 -45.62
C SER A 444 37.46 23.00 -44.15
N GLY A 445 37.75 24.28 -43.87
CA GLY A 445 38.48 24.75 -42.69
C GLY A 445 39.93 25.07 -43.06
N SER A 446 40.81 25.41 -42.11
CA SER A 446 42.27 25.27 -42.38
C SER A 446 42.67 23.78 -42.40
N THR A 447 43.60 23.40 -43.28
CA THR A 447 44.19 22.03 -43.49
C THR A 447 43.23 20.86 -43.77
N ASN A 448 43.15 20.42 -45.04
CA ASN A 448 42.07 19.52 -45.51
C ASN A 448 42.58 18.25 -46.23
N ARG A 449 42.02 17.07 -45.93
CA ARG A 449 42.37 15.75 -46.50
C ARG A 449 41.19 14.80 -46.85
N VAL A 450 41.23 14.14 -48.01
CA VAL A 450 40.16 13.29 -48.60
C VAL A 450 40.71 12.10 -49.45
N ARG A 451 39.96 10.98 -49.65
CA ARG A 451 40.54 9.71 -50.16
C ARG A 451 39.64 8.59 -50.83
N GLN A 452 38.84 8.83 -51.89
CA GLN A 452 37.81 7.87 -52.46
C GLN A 452 38.22 6.37 -52.55
N VAL A 453 37.25 5.45 -52.31
CA VAL A 453 37.40 4.00 -52.54
C VAL A 453 36.24 3.42 -53.38
N THR A 454 36.58 2.73 -54.47
CA THR A 454 35.74 1.85 -55.29
C THR A 454 36.39 0.45 -55.39
N ALA A 455 35.60 -0.59 -55.71
CA ALA A 455 36.11 -1.96 -55.80
C ALA A 455 36.92 -2.18 -57.10
N LYS A 456 38.13 -2.74 -56.99
CA LYS A 456 38.89 -3.19 -58.17
C LYS A 456 38.30 -4.49 -58.72
N ALA A 457 37.75 -4.45 -59.92
CA ALA A 457 37.60 -5.65 -60.75
C ALA A 457 39.00 -6.21 -61.08
N GLY A 458 39.16 -7.53 -61.07
CA GLY A 458 40.46 -8.19 -61.25
C GLY A 458 41.00 -8.05 -62.68
N ALA A 459 42.28 -7.74 -62.82
CA ALA A 459 42.96 -7.77 -64.10
C ALA A 459 43.15 -9.24 -64.54
N THR A 460 42.36 -9.69 -65.53
CA THR A 460 42.60 -10.97 -66.21
C THR A 460 43.64 -10.73 -67.31
N GLN A 461 44.76 -11.45 -67.27
CA GLN A 461 45.84 -11.30 -68.24
C GLN A 461 45.42 -11.71 -69.66
N ARG A 462 46.13 -11.19 -70.67
CA ARG A 462 45.97 -11.59 -72.07
C ARG A 462 46.15 -13.11 -72.23
N ARG A 463 45.30 -13.71 -73.06
CA ARG A 463 45.74 -14.75 -74.01
C ARG A 463 45.29 -14.37 -75.40
N GLU A 464 46.24 -14.23 -76.30
CA GLU A 464 46.00 -14.05 -77.74
C GLU A 464 45.94 -15.42 -78.41
N ALA A 465 44.88 -15.70 -79.17
CA ALA A 465 44.87 -16.74 -80.19
C ALA A 465 43.71 -16.54 -81.19
N CYS A 466 44.01 -16.73 -82.48
CA CYS A 466 43.10 -17.12 -83.57
C CYS A 466 41.73 -16.43 -83.74
N ARG A 467 41.66 -15.51 -84.72
CA ARG A 467 40.50 -15.42 -85.64
C ARG A 467 40.31 -16.76 -86.39
N PRO A 468 39.07 -17.10 -86.80
CA PRO A 468 38.81 -17.17 -88.26
C PRO A 468 37.87 -16.07 -88.79
N LYS A 469 37.65 -16.06 -90.11
CA LYS A 469 36.72 -15.18 -90.85
C LYS A 469 35.38 -15.90 -91.14
N ARG A 470 34.44 -15.15 -91.77
CA ARG A 470 33.14 -15.53 -92.39
C ARG A 470 31.93 -15.21 -91.49
N HIS A 471 30.80 -14.70 -91.99
CA HIS A 471 30.48 -14.19 -93.35
C HIS A 471 29.43 -13.06 -93.26
N TRP A 472 29.19 -12.35 -94.37
CA TRP A 472 28.11 -11.36 -94.48
C TRP A 472 26.73 -12.04 -94.57
N GLN A 473 25.67 -11.42 -94.06
CA GLN A 473 24.69 -10.68 -94.90
C GLN A 473 23.51 -10.09 -94.10
N ARG A 474 23.14 -8.85 -94.49
CA ARG A 474 21.88 -8.12 -94.23
C ARG A 474 21.41 -8.01 -92.79
#